data_AF-A0A078KZ54-F1
#
_entry.id   AF-A0A078KZ54-F1
#
_cell.length_a   1.000
_cell.length_b   1.000
_cell.length_c   1.000
_cell.angle_alpha   90.00
_cell.angle_beta   90.00
_cell.angle_gamma   90.00
#
_symmetry.space_group_name_H-M   'P 1'
#
loop_
_entity.id
_entity.type
_entity.pdbx_description
1 polymer ?
#
loop_
_entity_poly.entity_id
_entity_poly.type
_entity_poly.pdbx_seq_one_letter_code
_entity_poly.pdbx_strand_id
1 'polypeptide(L)'
;MAITTGLSGNEIFCLAQKGYAPGNIVVGNSVHSLGLIGSVGSGLKSMLGGELKQVTQLISEGRETAYERMLQEANGHKASGITGVDSQLIFHGSNIEFLAIGSAVHAERSTALDKFSTSADGQELYAQLDSGYRPICFAFGNVAYSMGIGRGILGGLKTLARGEIKEYSNIFNQTRHLALTRIVAHAKENQANAVLGIKTTILPFGGVNEMLMIGTASHNPQITSSEPISSDMTNIEMWNMANMGYAPMRLLLGTSVYSLGLVGGITSALKSFVKGEINELTRLIYDARENALAIINDEAKAIGADDVVGVKTYVYQLGNGLIEFMAIGTAVKKSSGIKTESEQLPPQAIVVDQDTFYDSINANSLNFNVNSGEKPINRGSTSWIVGVVFILIFIHFLTKMFS
;
A
#
# COMPACT_ATOMS: atom_id res chain seq x y z
N MET A 1 -36.02 -8.48 -1.27
CA MET A 1 -35.49 -8.09 0.06
C MET A 1 -34.58 -6.90 -0.18
N ALA A 2 -34.57 -5.89 0.70
CA ALA A 2 -33.66 -4.75 0.55
C ALA A 2 -32.20 -5.24 0.68
N ILE A 3 -31.30 -4.65 -0.10
CA ILE A 3 -29.87 -4.97 -0.12
C ILE A 3 -29.12 -3.80 0.54
N THR A 4 -28.21 -4.10 1.45
CA THR A 4 -27.31 -3.12 2.07
C THR A 4 -25.93 -3.31 1.46
N THR A 5 -25.60 -2.52 0.45
CA THR A 5 -24.35 -2.64 -0.31
C THR A 5 -23.41 -1.47 -0.02
N GLY A 6 -22.10 -1.72 -0.14
CA GLY A 6 -21.08 -0.67 -0.09
C GLY A 6 -20.80 -0.03 -1.45
N LEU A 7 -21.46 -0.53 -2.51
CA LEU A 7 -21.34 -0.02 -3.87
C LEU A 7 -22.07 1.32 -4.04
N SER A 8 -21.40 2.28 -4.65
CA SER A 8 -22.01 3.52 -5.14
C SER A 8 -22.92 3.26 -6.35
N GLY A 9 -23.76 4.25 -6.68
CA GLY A 9 -24.61 4.18 -7.89
C GLY A 9 -23.80 4.05 -9.19
N ASN A 10 -22.60 4.66 -9.24
CA ASN A 10 -21.69 4.57 -10.38
C ASN A 10 -21.12 3.16 -10.54
N GLU A 11 -20.73 2.54 -9.43
CA GLU A 11 -20.24 1.16 -9.41
C GLU A 11 -21.33 0.18 -9.84
N ILE A 12 -22.57 0.32 -9.32
CA ILE A 12 -23.70 -0.52 -9.71
C ILE A 12 -23.97 -0.41 -11.22
N PHE A 13 -23.90 0.80 -11.78
CA PHE A 13 -24.06 1.00 -13.21
C PHE A 13 -22.97 0.27 -14.02
N CYS A 14 -21.71 0.40 -13.62
CA CYS A 14 -20.59 -0.26 -14.30
C CYS A 14 -20.70 -1.80 -14.20
N LEU A 15 -21.03 -2.32 -13.03
CA LEU A 15 -21.23 -3.75 -12.81
C LEU A 15 -22.40 -4.32 -13.63
N ALA A 16 -23.50 -3.58 -13.76
CA ALA A 16 -24.64 -3.99 -14.57
C ALA A 16 -24.26 -4.14 -16.06
N GLN A 17 -23.36 -3.29 -16.58
CA GLN A 17 -22.85 -3.43 -17.96
C GLN A 17 -22.04 -4.72 -18.17
N LYS A 18 -21.53 -5.32 -17.09
CA LYS A 18 -20.83 -6.62 -17.12
C LYS A 18 -21.67 -7.77 -16.57
N GLY A 19 -22.98 -7.59 -16.41
CA GLY A 19 -23.92 -8.64 -16.01
C GLY A 19 -23.86 -9.00 -14.52
N TYR A 20 -23.46 -8.06 -13.67
CA TYR A 20 -23.44 -8.20 -12.22
C TYR A 20 -24.47 -7.28 -11.55
N ALA A 21 -25.25 -7.84 -10.64
CA ALA A 21 -26.15 -7.13 -9.74
C ALA A 21 -25.51 -6.96 -8.35
N PRO A 22 -25.84 -5.88 -7.61
CA PRO A 22 -25.29 -5.66 -6.28
C PRO A 22 -25.80 -6.69 -5.27
N GLY A 23 -24.95 -7.00 -4.29
CA GLY A 23 -25.26 -7.80 -3.10
C GLY A 23 -24.89 -7.06 -1.81
N ASN A 24 -25.09 -7.73 -0.68
CA ASN A 24 -24.82 -7.13 0.64
C ASN A 24 -23.32 -6.90 0.87
N ILE A 25 -22.99 -5.94 1.75
CA ILE A 25 -21.67 -5.86 2.38
C ILE A 25 -21.39 -7.20 3.06
N VAL A 26 -20.15 -7.65 2.96
CA VAL A 26 -19.63 -8.84 3.62
C VAL A 26 -18.40 -8.47 4.42
N VAL A 27 -18.27 -9.03 5.62
CA VAL A 27 -17.20 -8.70 6.55
C VAL A 27 -16.59 -9.97 7.11
N GLY A 28 -15.29 -9.92 7.39
CA GLY A 28 -14.63 -10.92 8.20
C GLY A 28 -13.61 -10.25 9.09
N ASN A 29 -13.56 -10.67 10.36
CA ASN A 29 -12.62 -10.11 11.32
C ASN A 29 -11.84 -11.20 12.05
N SER A 30 -10.62 -10.87 12.47
CA SER A 30 -9.79 -11.70 13.34
C SER A 30 -9.12 -10.83 14.40
N VAL A 31 -9.32 -11.15 15.69
CA VAL A 31 -8.80 -10.34 16.80
C VAL A 31 -7.72 -11.11 17.55
N HIS A 32 -6.55 -10.50 17.69
CA HIS A 32 -5.40 -11.07 18.41
C HIS A 32 -4.99 -10.14 19.56
N SER A 33 -4.45 -10.70 20.63
CA SER A 33 -3.92 -9.89 21.74
C SER A 33 -2.48 -9.44 21.47
N LEU A 34 -2.19 -8.15 21.68
CA LEU A 34 -0.84 -7.60 21.67
C LEU A 34 0.07 -8.20 22.74
N GLY A 35 -0.48 -8.80 23.82
CA GLY A 35 0.32 -9.52 24.80
C GLY A 35 1.03 -10.75 24.23
N LEU A 36 0.37 -11.46 23.29
CA LEU A 36 0.96 -12.57 22.53
C LEU A 36 1.99 -12.07 21.52
N ILE A 37 1.80 -10.87 20.98
CA ILE A 37 2.75 -10.24 20.03
C ILE A 37 3.95 -9.67 20.79
N GLY A 38 3.74 -9.16 21.99
CA GLY A 38 4.77 -8.62 22.88
C GLY A 38 5.78 -9.68 23.31
N SER A 39 5.38 -10.94 23.52
CA SER A 39 6.32 -12.04 23.80
C SER A 39 7.15 -12.44 22.57
N VAL A 40 6.60 -12.29 21.35
CA VAL A 40 7.33 -12.47 20.08
C VAL A 40 8.28 -11.29 19.82
N GLY A 41 7.87 -10.06 20.14
CA GLY A 41 8.64 -8.83 19.90
C GLY A 41 9.68 -8.48 20.97
N SER A 42 9.49 -8.86 22.24
CA SER A 42 10.41 -8.51 23.34
C SER A 42 11.72 -9.32 23.34
N GLY A 43 11.75 -10.45 22.64
CA GLY A 43 12.98 -11.21 22.33
C GLY A 43 13.70 -10.74 21.06
N LEU A 44 12.99 -10.14 20.09
CA LEU A 44 13.57 -9.55 18.88
C LEU A 44 13.97 -8.09 19.13
N LYS A 45 15.01 -7.88 19.94
CA LYS A 45 15.79 -6.64 19.81
C LYS A 45 16.52 -6.67 18.47
N SER A 46 15.85 -6.12 17.45
CA SER A 46 16.36 -5.84 16.10
C SER A 46 17.71 -5.11 16.18
N MET A 47 18.80 -5.87 16.17
CA MET A 47 20.14 -5.35 15.89
C MET A 47 20.45 -5.37 14.39
N LEU A 48 19.68 -6.13 13.60
CA LEU A 48 19.78 -6.26 12.16
C LEU A 48 18.48 -5.73 11.54
N GLY A 49 18.58 -4.71 10.68
CA GLY A 49 17.44 -4.19 9.94
C GLY A 49 16.91 -5.20 8.92
N GLY A 50 15.66 -5.03 8.50
CA GLY A 50 14.99 -5.93 7.56
C GLY A 50 13.77 -6.64 8.17
N GLU A 51 13.36 -7.73 7.51
CA GLU A 51 12.12 -8.46 7.83
C GLU A 51 12.17 -9.12 9.22
N LEU A 52 11.07 -8.95 9.96
CA LEU A 52 10.77 -9.67 11.19
C LEU A 52 9.76 -10.79 10.84
N LYS A 53 10.28 -11.97 10.52
CA LYS A 53 9.48 -13.08 9.96
C LYS A 53 8.33 -13.51 10.85
N GLN A 54 8.54 -13.62 12.17
CA GLN A 54 7.45 -14.03 13.08
C GLN A 54 6.33 -12.99 13.14
N VAL A 55 6.67 -11.70 13.12
CA VAL A 55 5.68 -10.61 13.10
C VAL A 55 4.94 -10.57 11.77
N THR A 56 5.68 -10.73 10.67
CA THR A 56 5.11 -10.82 9.32
C THR A 56 4.09 -11.96 9.24
N GLN A 57 4.48 -13.16 9.68
CA GLN A 57 3.64 -14.34 9.63
C GLN A 57 2.38 -14.15 10.46
N LEU A 58 2.49 -13.59 11.67
CA LEU A 58 1.34 -13.30 12.52
C LEU A 58 0.35 -12.34 11.83
N ILE A 59 0.85 -11.29 11.19
CA ILE A 59 0.00 -10.35 10.46
C ILE A 59 -0.64 -11.03 9.24
N SER A 60 0.13 -11.82 8.51
CA SER A 60 -0.34 -12.56 7.34
C SER A 60 -1.47 -13.53 7.72
N GLU A 61 -1.27 -14.32 8.78
CA GLU A 61 -2.27 -15.27 9.30
C GLU A 61 -3.53 -14.56 9.79
N GLY A 62 -3.38 -13.41 10.47
CA GLY A 62 -4.50 -12.58 10.91
C GLY A 62 -5.34 -12.06 9.75
N ARG A 63 -4.69 -11.54 8.70
CA ARG A 63 -5.34 -11.06 7.47
C ARG A 63 -6.01 -12.20 6.70
N GLU A 64 -5.34 -13.34 6.56
CA GLU A 64 -5.89 -14.54 5.90
C GLU A 64 -7.16 -15.02 6.63
N THR A 65 -7.11 -15.15 7.96
CA THR A 65 -8.26 -15.57 8.76
C THR A 65 -9.45 -14.62 8.61
N ALA A 66 -9.21 -13.30 8.59
CA ALA A 66 -10.26 -12.31 8.37
C ALA A 66 -10.84 -12.42 6.95
N TYR A 67 -9.99 -12.60 5.94
CA TYR A 67 -10.38 -12.78 4.56
C TYR A 67 -11.21 -14.06 4.33
N GLU A 68 -10.79 -15.20 4.87
CA GLU A 68 -11.53 -16.47 4.81
C GLU A 68 -12.93 -16.35 5.42
N ARG A 69 -13.07 -15.65 6.55
CA ARG A 69 -14.38 -15.40 7.20
C ARG A 69 -15.30 -14.56 6.32
N MET A 70 -14.75 -13.53 5.66
CA MET A 70 -15.51 -12.73 4.70
C MET A 70 -15.97 -13.57 3.49
N LEU A 71 -15.12 -14.47 2.98
CA LEU A 71 -15.50 -15.42 1.93
C LEU A 71 -16.62 -16.37 2.38
N GLN A 72 -16.57 -16.85 3.62
CA GLN A 72 -17.62 -17.70 4.20
C GLN A 72 -18.96 -16.94 4.29
N GLU A 73 -18.95 -15.68 4.70
CA GLU A 73 -20.14 -14.84 4.73
C GLU A 73 -20.72 -14.61 3.32
N ALA A 74 -19.87 -14.27 2.34
CA ALA A 74 -20.26 -14.12 0.95
C ALA A 74 -20.86 -15.42 0.36
N ASN A 75 -20.30 -16.57 0.74
CA ASN A 75 -20.84 -17.88 0.38
C ASN A 75 -22.23 -18.12 0.99
N GLY A 76 -22.45 -17.70 2.24
CA GLY A 76 -23.76 -17.71 2.89
C GLY A 76 -24.80 -16.87 2.16
N HIS A 77 -24.37 -15.74 1.59
CA HIS A 77 -25.20 -14.88 0.73
C HIS A 77 -25.35 -15.39 -0.71
N LYS A 78 -24.72 -16.52 -1.09
CA LYS A 78 -24.67 -17.04 -2.46
C LYS A 78 -24.13 -15.99 -3.46
N ALA A 79 -23.14 -15.21 -3.02
CA ALA A 79 -22.46 -14.26 -3.88
C ALA A 79 -21.71 -14.99 -5.01
N SER A 80 -21.70 -14.38 -6.20
CA SER A 80 -20.84 -14.78 -7.32
C SER A 80 -19.44 -14.19 -7.16
N GLY A 81 -19.30 -13.06 -6.49
CA GLY A 81 -18.00 -12.53 -6.11
C GLY A 81 -18.08 -11.42 -5.09
N ILE A 82 -16.92 -10.88 -4.72
CA ILE A 82 -16.77 -9.75 -3.80
C ILE A 82 -15.91 -8.69 -4.48
N THR A 83 -16.40 -7.45 -4.48
CA THR A 83 -15.73 -6.28 -5.05
C THR A 83 -15.30 -5.32 -3.95
N GLY A 84 -14.31 -4.47 -4.25
CA GLY A 84 -13.80 -3.46 -3.33
C GLY A 84 -13.23 -4.07 -2.05
N VAL A 85 -12.62 -5.25 -2.12
CA VAL A 85 -12.03 -5.90 -0.94
C VAL A 85 -10.88 -5.05 -0.42
N ASP A 86 -10.97 -4.66 0.85
CA ASP A 86 -9.89 -4.02 1.60
C ASP A 86 -9.51 -4.83 2.83
N SER A 87 -8.27 -4.64 3.30
CA SER A 87 -7.72 -5.31 4.48
C SER A 87 -7.13 -4.29 5.45
N GLN A 88 -7.84 -4.08 6.56
CA GLN A 88 -7.53 -3.08 7.56
C GLN A 88 -6.98 -3.70 8.84
N LEU A 89 -6.31 -2.84 9.61
CA LEU A 89 -5.67 -3.18 10.87
C LEU A 89 -6.08 -2.13 11.89
N ILE A 90 -6.89 -2.55 12.86
CA ILE A 90 -7.53 -1.66 13.84
C ILE A 90 -6.99 -2.01 15.23
N PHE A 91 -6.54 -1.00 15.96
CA PHE A 91 -6.02 -1.18 17.32
C PHE A 91 -7.10 -0.92 18.36
N HIS A 92 -7.41 -1.93 19.17
CA HIS A 92 -8.36 -1.87 20.27
C HIS A 92 -7.64 -2.00 21.60
N GLY A 93 -6.94 -0.94 22.02
CA GLY A 93 -6.14 -0.94 23.25
C GLY A 93 -5.01 -1.98 23.19
N SER A 94 -5.14 -3.07 23.94
CA SER A 94 -4.18 -4.19 23.96
C SER A 94 -4.47 -5.27 22.92
N ASN A 95 -5.45 -5.08 22.05
CA ASN A 95 -5.79 -6.02 20.99
C ASN A 95 -5.63 -5.38 19.62
N ILE A 96 -5.48 -6.24 18.62
CA ILE A 96 -5.43 -5.88 17.22
C ILE A 96 -6.50 -6.66 16.47
N GLU A 97 -7.29 -5.96 15.67
CA GLU A 97 -8.28 -6.52 14.78
C GLU A 97 -7.79 -6.42 13.34
N PHE A 98 -7.71 -7.56 12.67
CA PHE A 98 -7.62 -7.66 11.23
C PHE A 98 -9.03 -7.67 10.68
N LEU A 99 -9.34 -6.75 9.77
CA LEU A 99 -10.67 -6.61 9.18
C LEU A 99 -10.54 -6.76 7.66
N ALA A 100 -11.34 -7.65 7.08
CA ALA A 100 -11.59 -7.75 5.66
C ALA A 100 -13.02 -7.33 5.38
N ILE A 101 -13.22 -6.43 4.42
CA ILE A 101 -14.54 -5.90 4.07
C ILE A 101 -14.64 -5.76 2.55
N GLY A 102 -15.83 -5.98 2.00
CA GLY A 102 -16.13 -5.75 0.59
C GLY A 102 -17.63 -5.83 0.31
N SER A 103 -18.01 -5.65 -0.95
CA SER A 103 -19.40 -5.74 -1.40
C SER A 103 -19.61 -6.97 -2.27
N ALA A 104 -20.55 -7.83 -1.87
CA ALA A 104 -20.94 -8.97 -2.68
C ALA A 104 -21.57 -8.52 -4.02
N VAL A 105 -21.40 -9.34 -5.05
CA VAL A 105 -22.07 -9.19 -6.35
C VAL A 105 -22.65 -10.53 -6.81
N HIS A 106 -23.71 -10.47 -7.61
CA HIS A 106 -24.40 -11.63 -8.16
C HIS A 106 -24.43 -11.56 -9.68
N ALA A 107 -23.87 -12.57 -10.35
CA ALA A 107 -23.95 -12.66 -11.81
C ALA A 107 -25.38 -13.03 -12.24
N GLU A 108 -25.88 -12.42 -13.33
CA GLU A 108 -27.19 -12.75 -13.92
C GLU A 108 -27.29 -14.22 -14.37
N ARG A 109 -26.14 -14.83 -14.73
CA ARG A 109 -25.97 -16.27 -14.96
C ARG A 109 -24.66 -16.72 -14.32
N SER A 110 -24.73 -17.30 -13.13
CA SER A 110 -23.57 -17.87 -12.44
C SER A 110 -23.55 -19.39 -12.57
N THR A 111 -22.39 -19.95 -12.91
CA THR A 111 -22.07 -21.33 -12.50
C THR A 111 -21.40 -21.29 -11.11
N ALA A 112 -21.33 -22.43 -10.41
CA ALA A 112 -20.64 -22.51 -9.11
C ALA A 112 -19.10 -22.39 -9.23
N LEU A 113 -18.55 -22.41 -10.44
CA LEU A 113 -17.12 -22.50 -10.74
C LEU A 113 -16.44 -21.14 -10.97
N ASP A 114 -17.17 -20.04 -10.88
CA ASP A 114 -16.66 -18.68 -11.18
C ASP A 114 -16.76 -17.74 -9.97
N LYS A 115 -16.46 -18.24 -8.76
CA LYS A 115 -16.39 -17.38 -7.57
C LYS A 115 -15.08 -16.60 -7.56
N PHE A 116 -15.17 -15.30 -7.31
CA PHE A 116 -14.00 -14.45 -7.22
C PHE A 116 -14.08 -13.46 -6.05
N SER A 117 -12.94 -12.87 -5.73
CA SER A 117 -12.86 -11.64 -4.95
C SER A 117 -11.85 -10.70 -5.62
N THR A 118 -11.98 -9.40 -5.39
CA THR A 118 -11.12 -8.41 -6.04
C THR A 118 -10.95 -7.19 -5.15
N SER A 119 -9.75 -6.59 -5.14
CA SER A 119 -9.53 -5.29 -4.50
C SER A 119 -10.10 -4.13 -5.31
N ALA A 120 -10.44 -4.38 -6.58
CA ALA A 120 -11.06 -3.41 -7.46
C ALA A 120 -12.50 -3.14 -7.02
N ASP A 121 -12.85 -1.86 -6.89
CA ASP A 121 -14.25 -1.44 -6.74
C ASP A 121 -15.07 -1.76 -8.01
N GLY A 122 -16.38 -1.45 -8.04
CA GLY A 122 -17.22 -1.79 -9.19
C GLY A 122 -16.81 -1.09 -10.50
N GLN A 123 -16.23 0.11 -10.44
CA GLN A 123 -15.76 0.86 -11.62
C GLN A 123 -14.46 0.26 -12.15
N GLU A 124 -13.54 -0.06 -11.24
CA GLU A 124 -12.26 -0.69 -11.57
C GLU A 124 -12.45 -2.13 -12.06
N LEU A 125 -13.40 -2.88 -11.50
CA LEU A 125 -13.72 -4.23 -11.96
C LEU A 125 -14.27 -4.20 -13.39
N TYR A 126 -15.12 -3.22 -13.74
CA TYR A 126 -15.54 -3.03 -15.12
C TYR A 126 -14.33 -2.90 -16.05
N ALA A 127 -13.36 -2.05 -15.68
CA ALA A 127 -12.17 -1.80 -16.49
C ALA A 127 -11.29 -3.05 -16.64
N GLN A 128 -11.16 -3.87 -15.59
CA GLN A 128 -10.47 -5.17 -15.68
C GLN A 128 -11.15 -6.12 -16.66
N LEU A 129 -12.47 -6.33 -16.49
CA LEU A 129 -13.25 -7.25 -17.30
C LEU A 129 -13.24 -6.82 -18.78
N ASP A 130 -13.43 -5.53 -19.04
CA ASP A 130 -13.43 -4.96 -20.39
C ASP A 130 -12.05 -5.07 -21.07
N SER A 131 -10.97 -5.11 -20.29
CA SER A 131 -9.60 -5.33 -20.80
C SER A 131 -9.22 -6.82 -20.90
N GLY A 132 -10.18 -7.73 -20.74
CA GLY A 132 -9.99 -9.18 -20.87
C GLY A 132 -9.37 -9.87 -19.64
N TYR A 133 -9.26 -9.18 -18.50
CA TYR A 133 -8.80 -9.77 -17.24
C TYR A 133 -9.97 -10.29 -16.44
N ARG A 134 -9.90 -11.57 -16.06
CA ARG A 134 -10.90 -12.20 -15.18
C ARG A 134 -10.37 -12.27 -13.76
N PRO A 135 -11.04 -11.66 -12.77
CA PRO A 135 -10.59 -11.73 -11.39
C PRO A 135 -10.70 -13.17 -10.87
N ILE A 136 -9.73 -13.55 -10.03
CA ILE A 136 -9.72 -14.83 -9.32
C ILE A 136 -9.85 -14.56 -7.82
N CYS A 137 -8.95 -13.77 -7.25
CA CYS A 137 -9.00 -13.44 -5.84
C CYS A 137 -8.36 -12.09 -5.50
N PHE A 138 -8.78 -11.55 -4.36
CA PHE A 138 -8.06 -10.53 -3.62
C PHE A 138 -6.71 -11.11 -3.23
N ALA A 139 -5.65 -10.47 -3.69
CA ALA A 139 -4.28 -10.86 -3.40
C ALA A 139 -3.64 -9.83 -2.48
N PHE A 140 -2.83 -10.31 -1.55
CA PHE A 140 -2.01 -9.46 -0.70
C PHE A 140 -0.63 -10.06 -0.48
N GLY A 141 0.34 -9.19 -0.19
CA GLY A 141 1.69 -9.55 0.22
C GLY A 141 2.19 -8.55 1.24
N ASN A 142 2.52 -9.01 2.44
CA ASN A 142 2.96 -8.16 3.54
C ASN A 142 4.40 -8.47 3.97
N VAL A 143 5.08 -7.47 4.53
CA VAL A 143 6.38 -7.60 5.20
C VAL A 143 6.38 -6.69 6.42
N ALA A 144 6.49 -7.27 7.61
CA ALA A 144 6.81 -6.52 8.81
C ALA A 144 8.33 -6.36 8.90
N TYR A 145 8.82 -5.13 8.97
CA TYR A 145 10.24 -4.84 8.96
C TYR A 145 10.61 -3.77 9.98
N SER A 146 11.85 -3.85 10.43
CA SER A 146 12.48 -2.82 11.24
C SER A 146 13.52 -2.07 10.43
N MET A 147 13.64 -0.77 10.67
CA MET A 147 14.64 0.04 9.99
C MET A 147 16.07 -0.21 10.52
N GLY A 148 16.22 -0.93 11.64
CA GLY A 148 17.54 -1.20 12.25
C GLY A 148 18.28 0.05 12.74
N ILE A 149 17.65 1.23 12.79
CA ILE A 149 18.23 2.52 13.20
C ILE A 149 18.33 2.62 14.74
N GLY A 150 18.67 1.52 15.41
CA GLY A 150 18.98 1.44 16.83
C GLY A 150 20.49 1.55 17.10
N ARG A 151 20.86 1.69 18.38
CA ARG A 151 22.25 1.88 18.92
C ARG A 151 23.36 1.00 18.30
N GLY A 152 23.04 -0.14 17.67
CA GLY A 152 24.01 -1.09 17.11
C GLY A 152 24.58 -0.72 15.73
N ILE A 153 23.78 -0.16 14.82
CA ILE A 153 24.24 0.22 13.46
C ILE A 153 24.88 1.63 13.47
N LEU A 154 24.31 2.53 14.28
CA LEU A 154 24.84 3.87 14.52
C LEU A 154 26.26 3.87 15.13
N GLY A 155 26.63 2.82 15.85
CA GLY A 155 27.95 2.69 16.49
C GLY A 155 29.07 2.23 15.56
N GLY A 156 28.74 1.63 14.41
CA GLY A 156 29.73 1.00 13.51
C GLY A 156 29.84 1.61 12.10
N LEU A 157 28.83 2.35 11.63
CA LEU A 157 28.79 2.86 10.25
C LEU A 157 28.48 4.36 10.20
N LYS A 158 29.47 5.11 9.71
CA LYS A 158 29.38 6.18 8.68
C LYS A 158 28.18 7.16 8.70
N THR A 159 27.49 7.42 9.80
CA THR A 159 26.53 8.54 9.89
C THR A 159 27.18 9.92 9.79
N LEU A 160 28.52 9.98 9.81
CA LEU A 160 29.33 11.14 9.44
C LEU A 160 29.62 11.25 7.94
N ALA A 161 29.51 10.14 7.18
CA ALA A 161 29.74 10.15 5.74
C ALA A 161 28.47 10.65 5.04
N ARG A 162 28.67 11.64 4.17
CA ARG A 162 27.62 12.30 3.39
C ARG A 162 27.36 11.52 2.10
N GLY A 163 26.09 11.45 1.69
CA GLY A 163 25.67 10.75 0.47
C GLY A 163 24.80 9.53 0.75
N GLU A 164 24.68 8.66 -0.25
CA GLU A 164 23.88 7.44 -0.15
C GLU A 164 24.46 6.46 0.88
N ILE A 165 23.59 5.99 1.77
CA ILE A 165 23.90 4.84 2.62
C ILE A 165 23.35 3.59 1.92
N LYS A 166 24.24 2.89 1.22
CA LYS A 166 23.88 1.69 0.43
C LYS A 166 23.28 0.59 1.30
N GLU A 167 23.75 0.41 2.53
CA GLU A 167 23.21 -0.60 3.44
C GLU A 167 21.73 -0.36 3.75
N TYR A 168 21.34 0.87 4.05
CA TYR A 168 19.92 1.21 4.25
C TYR A 168 19.13 1.09 2.94
N SER A 169 19.66 1.64 1.85
CA SER A 169 19.02 1.55 0.53
C SER A 169 18.74 0.09 0.15
N ASN A 170 19.68 -0.81 0.42
CA ASN A 170 19.53 -2.24 0.16
C ASN A 170 18.44 -2.88 1.03
N ILE A 171 18.38 -2.56 2.33
CA ILE A 171 17.32 -3.07 3.23
C ILE A 171 15.95 -2.66 2.71
N PHE A 172 15.78 -1.37 2.39
CA PHE A 172 14.53 -0.81 1.90
C PHE A 172 14.11 -1.38 0.52
N ASN A 173 15.06 -1.54 -0.40
CA ASN A 173 14.81 -2.21 -1.68
C ASN A 173 14.43 -3.68 -1.48
N GLN A 174 15.16 -4.43 -0.65
CA GLN A 174 14.87 -5.84 -0.38
C GLN A 174 13.50 -6.04 0.25
N THR A 175 13.13 -5.22 1.25
CA THR A 175 11.81 -5.27 1.88
C THR A 175 10.69 -5.02 0.87
N ARG A 176 10.83 -4.02 -0.01
CA ARG A 176 9.85 -3.70 -1.04
C ARG A 176 9.69 -4.81 -2.07
N HIS A 177 10.80 -5.34 -2.56
CA HIS A 177 10.79 -6.45 -3.51
C HIS A 177 10.22 -7.73 -2.89
N LEU A 178 10.44 -7.96 -1.59
CA LEU A 178 9.87 -9.09 -0.88
C LEU A 178 8.34 -8.99 -0.78
N ALA A 179 7.78 -7.81 -0.51
CA ALA A 179 6.33 -7.60 -0.51
C ALA A 179 5.73 -7.88 -1.91
N LEU A 180 6.38 -7.37 -2.96
CA LEU A 180 5.97 -7.63 -4.35
C LEU A 180 6.07 -9.13 -4.70
N THR A 181 7.15 -9.79 -4.30
CA THR A 181 7.34 -11.23 -4.53
C THR A 181 6.22 -12.03 -3.87
N ARG A 182 5.79 -11.63 -2.66
CA ARG A 182 4.72 -12.31 -1.93
C ARG A 182 3.36 -12.16 -2.59
N ILE A 183 2.97 -10.97 -3.02
CA ILE A 183 1.67 -10.80 -3.70
C ILE A 183 1.65 -11.51 -5.06
N VAL A 184 2.78 -11.54 -5.78
CA VAL A 184 2.92 -12.31 -7.03
C VAL A 184 2.85 -13.82 -6.76
N ALA A 185 3.50 -14.30 -5.70
CA ALA A 185 3.41 -15.70 -5.29
C ALA A 185 1.97 -16.09 -4.91
N HIS A 186 1.29 -15.25 -4.13
CA HIS A 186 -0.11 -15.45 -3.75
C HIS A 186 -1.01 -15.57 -5.00
N ALA A 187 -0.80 -14.75 -6.03
CA ALA A 187 -1.52 -14.87 -7.29
C ALA A 187 -1.20 -16.17 -8.04
N LYS A 188 0.08 -16.55 -8.09
CA LYS A 188 0.53 -17.79 -8.74
C LYS A 188 -0.07 -19.03 -8.07
N GLU A 189 -0.11 -19.05 -6.74
CA GLU A 189 -0.71 -20.12 -5.93
C GLU A 189 -2.21 -20.29 -6.23
N ASN A 190 -2.90 -19.20 -6.59
CA ASN A 190 -4.28 -19.17 -7.02
C ASN A 190 -4.45 -19.30 -8.56
N GLN A 191 -3.42 -19.72 -9.29
CA GLN A 191 -3.45 -19.94 -10.75
C GLN A 191 -3.73 -18.67 -11.58
N ALA A 192 -3.50 -17.48 -11.02
CA ALA A 192 -3.54 -16.23 -11.75
C ALA A 192 -2.23 -16.02 -12.54
N ASN A 193 -2.32 -15.26 -13.63
CA ASN A 193 -1.16 -14.83 -14.42
C ASN A 193 -0.97 -13.30 -14.41
N ALA A 194 -1.73 -12.59 -13.57
CA ALA A 194 -1.60 -11.16 -13.34
C ALA A 194 -2.00 -10.79 -11.91
N VAL A 195 -1.38 -9.72 -11.39
CA VAL A 195 -1.84 -8.98 -10.21
C VAL A 195 -1.94 -7.51 -10.57
N LEU A 196 -3.16 -6.98 -10.54
CA LEU A 196 -3.48 -5.64 -11.05
C LEU A 196 -3.94 -4.72 -9.93
N GLY A 197 -3.86 -3.41 -10.19
CA GLY A 197 -4.31 -2.38 -9.25
C GLY A 197 -3.59 -2.44 -7.92
N ILE A 198 -2.29 -2.76 -7.91
CA ILE A 198 -1.54 -2.97 -6.67
C ILE A 198 -1.46 -1.65 -5.89
N LYS A 199 -2.13 -1.60 -4.74
CA LYS A 199 -2.05 -0.51 -3.76
C LYS A 199 -1.03 -0.88 -2.70
N THR A 200 0.01 -0.05 -2.55
CA THR A 200 1.06 -0.21 -1.53
C THR A 200 0.79 0.71 -0.34
N THR A 201 0.89 0.18 0.87
CA THR A 201 0.74 0.96 2.11
C THR A 201 1.84 0.60 3.10
N ILE A 202 2.28 1.57 3.88
CA ILE A 202 3.16 1.36 5.03
C ILE A 202 2.38 1.71 6.30
N LEU A 203 2.15 0.72 7.17
CA LEU A 203 1.37 0.85 8.41
C LEU A 203 2.30 0.67 9.62
N PRO A 204 2.23 1.54 10.65
CA PRO A 204 2.95 1.30 11.90
C PRO A 204 2.33 0.12 12.66
N PHE A 205 3.17 -0.78 13.16
CA PHE A 205 2.76 -1.96 13.92
C PHE A 205 3.69 -2.18 15.12
N GLY A 206 3.25 -1.87 16.35
CA GLY A 206 3.98 -2.26 17.56
C GLY A 206 5.48 -1.89 17.62
N GLY A 207 5.88 -0.74 17.05
CA GLY A 207 7.28 -0.30 16.99
C GLY A 207 8.06 -0.75 15.75
N VAL A 208 7.40 -1.44 14.82
CA VAL A 208 7.91 -1.83 13.50
C VAL A 208 6.99 -1.28 12.42
N ASN A 209 7.35 -1.42 11.15
CA ASN A 209 6.48 -1.02 10.03
C ASN A 209 6.03 -2.26 9.27
N GLU A 210 4.76 -2.33 8.89
CA GLU A 210 4.24 -3.28 7.91
C GLU A 210 4.18 -2.59 6.54
N MET A 211 4.89 -3.14 5.57
CA MET A 211 4.59 -2.88 4.17
C MET A 211 3.55 -3.87 3.70
N LEU A 212 2.42 -3.38 3.21
CA LEU A 212 1.33 -4.18 2.66
C LEU A 212 1.10 -3.78 1.20
N MET A 213 1.12 -4.76 0.31
CA MET A 213 0.60 -4.64 -1.04
C MET A 213 -0.71 -5.42 -1.12
N ILE A 214 -1.75 -4.81 -1.68
CA ILE A 214 -3.02 -5.46 -2.02
C ILE A 214 -3.33 -5.23 -3.49
N GLY A 215 -4.02 -6.17 -4.14
CA GLY A 215 -4.38 -6.07 -5.54
C GLY A 215 -5.36 -7.18 -5.94
N THR A 216 -5.64 -7.27 -7.23
CA THR A 216 -6.50 -8.33 -7.79
C THR A 216 -5.66 -9.33 -8.56
N ALA A 217 -5.56 -10.55 -8.06
CA ALA A 217 -5.06 -11.68 -8.84
C ALA A 217 -6.09 -12.01 -9.92
N SER A 218 -5.65 -12.00 -11.18
CA SER A 218 -6.50 -12.18 -12.36
C SER A 218 -5.85 -13.10 -13.38
N HIS A 219 -6.68 -13.69 -14.23
CA HIS A 219 -6.24 -14.43 -15.41
C HIS A 219 -6.62 -13.70 -16.69
N ASN A 220 -5.66 -13.49 -17.58
CA ASN A 220 -5.89 -13.05 -18.95
C ASN A 220 -5.24 -14.05 -19.93
N PRO A 221 -6.02 -14.68 -20.83
CA PRO A 221 -5.50 -15.69 -21.76
C PRO A 221 -4.48 -15.16 -22.77
N GLN A 222 -4.37 -13.84 -22.93
CA GLN A 222 -3.39 -13.19 -23.82
C GLN A 222 -2.02 -13.05 -23.17
N ILE A 223 -1.90 -13.26 -21.86
CA ILE A 223 -0.63 -13.23 -21.13
C ILE A 223 0.00 -14.61 -21.19
N THR A 224 1.16 -14.69 -21.85
CA THR A 224 1.92 -15.93 -22.03
C THR A 224 3.14 -16.03 -21.12
N SER A 225 3.32 -15.08 -20.20
CA SER A 225 4.43 -15.09 -19.23
C SER A 225 4.30 -16.28 -18.29
N SER A 226 5.43 -16.90 -17.92
CA SER A 226 5.48 -17.99 -16.95
C SER A 226 5.29 -17.52 -15.51
N GLU A 227 5.65 -16.26 -15.22
CA GLU A 227 5.40 -15.62 -13.93
C GLU A 227 4.24 -14.63 -14.07
N PRO A 228 3.38 -14.48 -13.04
CA PRO A 228 2.32 -13.49 -13.08
C PRO A 228 2.89 -12.08 -13.27
N ILE A 229 2.29 -11.31 -14.18
CA ILE A 229 2.62 -9.88 -14.30
C ILE A 229 2.14 -9.11 -13.07
N SER A 230 2.73 -7.95 -12.81
CA SER A 230 2.31 -7.07 -11.71
C SER A 230 2.20 -5.62 -12.18
N SER A 231 1.26 -4.86 -11.62
CA SER A 231 1.03 -3.46 -11.99
C SER A 231 0.41 -2.65 -10.85
N ASP A 232 0.94 -1.45 -10.61
CA ASP A 232 0.33 -0.44 -9.72
C ASP A 232 -0.57 0.56 -10.46
N MET A 233 -0.65 0.47 -11.80
CA MET A 233 -1.66 1.22 -12.55
C MET A 233 -3.05 0.92 -11.99
N THR A 234 -3.85 1.97 -11.81
CA THR A 234 -5.29 1.80 -11.57
C THR A 234 -5.89 0.97 -12.69
N ASN A 235 -7.00 0.30 -12.44
CA ASN A 235 -7.60 -0.54 -13.47
C ASN A 235 -8.12 0.29 -14.67
N ILE A 236 -8.44 1.56 -14.42
CA ILE A 236 -8.80 2.56 -15.44
C ILE A 236 -7.58 2.95 -16.29
N GLU A 237 -6.42 3.20 -15.67
CA GLU A 237 -5.16 3.45 -16.42
C GLU A 237 -4.79 2.22 -17.25
N MET A 238 -4.90 1.03 -16.69
CA MET A 238 -4.64 -0.22 -17.39
C MET A 238 -5.57 -0.39 -18.61
N TRP A 239 -6.86 -0.06 -18.48
CA TRP A 239 -7.80 -0.05 -19.61
C TRP A 239 -7.36 0.90 -20.72
N ASN A 240 -6.91 2.12 -20.38
CA ASN A 240 -6.42 3.07 -21.38
C ASN A 240 -5.17 2.55 -22.10
N MET A 241 -4.24 1.95 -21.36
CA MET A 241 -3.04 1.33 -21.94
C MET A 241 -3.41 0.15 -22.84
N ALA A 242 -4.34 -0.70 -22.41
CA ALA A 242 -4.86 -1.82 -23.19
C ALA A 242 -5.52 -1.35 -24.50
N ASN A 243 -6.31 -0.27 -24.46
CA ASN A 243 -6.93 0.33 -25.65
C ASN A 243 -5.87 0.87 -26.64
N MET A 244 -4.72 1.31 -26.13
CA MET A 244 -3.56 1.72 -26.93
C MET A 244 -2.65 0.55 -27.37
N GLY A 245 -2.99 -0.69 -26.99
CA GLY A 245 -2.20 -1.89 -27.31
C GLY A 245 -0.93 -2.03 -26.46
N TYR A 246 -0.97 -1.62 -25.19
CA TYR A 246 0.12 -1.83 -24.23
C TYR A 246 -0.31 -2.79 -23.12
N ALA A 247 0.59 -3.70 -22.78
CA ALA A 247 0.43 -4.68 -21.72
C ALA A 247 1.34 -4.34 -20.52
N PRO A 248 0.85 -4.45 -19.27
CA PRO A 248 1.73 -4.41 -18.11
C PRO A 248 2.66 -5.63 -18.09
N MET A 249 3.88 -5.44 -17.61
CA MET A 249 4.85 -6.51 -17.40
C MET A 249 5.16 -6.71 -15.93
N ARG A 250 5.54 -5.64 -15.22
CA ARG A 250 5.98 -5.73 -13.82
C ARG A 250 5.90 -4.38 -13.13
N LEU A 251 5.48 -4.41 -11.86
CA LEU A 251 5.63 -3.29 -10.93
C LEU A 251 7.11 -3.16 -10.55
N LEU A 252 7.67 -1.96 -10.72
CA LEU A 252 9.07 -1.64 -10.45
C LEU A 252 9.17 -0.70 -9.26
N LEU A 253 10.17 -0.94 -8.40
CA LEU A 253 10.36 -0.23 -7.13
C LEU A 253 11.84 0.12 -6.97
N GLY A 254 12.17 1.42 -6.96
CA GLY A 254 13.53 1.89 -6.77
C GLY A 254 13.64 2.80 -5.56
N THR A 255 14.53 2.49 -4.61
CA THR A 255 14.75 3.32 -3.43
C THR A 255 16.21 3.64 -3.18
N SER A 256 16.44 4.84 -2.65
CA SER A 256 17.77 5.31 -2.26
C SER A 256 17.69 6.13 -0.97
N VAL A 257 18.55 5.82 -0.01
CA VAL A 257 18.58 6.42 1.33
C VAL A 257 19.85 7.22 1.52
N TYR A 258 19.71 8.48 1.89
CA TYR A 258 20.80 9.44 2.02
C TYR A 258 20.95 9.97 3.43
N SER A 259 22.20 10.18 3.85
CA SER A 259 22.53 10.91 5.08
C SER A 259 22.76 12.39 4.82
N LEU A 260 22.05 13.23 5.57
CA LEU A 260 22.31 14.66 5.69
C LEU A 260 23.47 14.96 6.65
N GLY A 261 23.99 13.97 7.38
CA GLY A 261 25.08 14.12 8.35
C GLY A 261 24.75 15.04 9.54
N LEU A 262 25.79 15.50 10.26
CA LEU A 262 25.68 16.45 11.39
C LEU A 262 25.00 17.77 10.98
N VAL A 263 24.97 18.05 9.68
CA VAL A 263 24.27 19.19 9.08
C VAL A 263 22.76 19.06 9.24
N GLY A 264 22.16 17.89 9.45
CA GLY A 264 20.72 17.78 9.80
C GLY A 264 20.36 18.38 11.17
N GLY A 265 21.25 18.25 12.15
CA GLY A 265 21.10 18.90 13.47
C GLY A 265 21.47 20.39 13.43
N ILE A 266 22.51 20.73 12.67
CA ILE A 266 22.99 22.11 12.51
C ILE A 266 22.08 22.94 11.57
N THR A 267 21.39 22.33 10.60
CA THR A 267 20.41 23.00 9.72
C THR A 267 19.12 23.31 10.42
N SER A 268 18.68 22.55 11.43
CA SER A 268 17.54 22.98 12.26
C SER A 268 17.89 24.24 13.08
N ALA A 269 19.15 24.41 13.48
CA ALA A 269 19.66 25.63 14.10
C ALA A 269 19.91 26.79 13.08
N LEU A 270 20.37 26.48 11.86
CA LEU A 270 20.60 27.46 10.78
C LEU A 270 19.33 27.84 10.00
N LYS A 271 18.29 27.01 9.97
CA LYS A 271 16.99 27.29 9.31
C LYS A 271 16.31 28.52 9.90
N SER A 272 16.62 28.88 11.15
CA SER A 272 16.16 30.14 11.77
C SER A 272 16.89 31.39 11.24
N PHE A 273 17.97 31.23 10.47
CA PHE A 273 18.87 32.32 10.06
C PHE A 273 19.16 32.40 8.54
N VAL A 274 18.78 31.39 7.74
CA VAL A 274 19.07 31.37 6.29
C VAL A 274 17.79 31.52 5.48
N LYS A 275 17.67 32.63 4.74
CA LYS A 275 16.62 32.88 3.75
C LYS A 275 17.18 32.52 2.36
N GLY A 276 16.79 31.37 1.80
CA GLY A 276 17.25 30.93 0.47
C GLY A 276 17.34 29.41 0.31
N GLU A 277 17.76 28.95 -0.87
CA GLU A 277 17.99 27.54 -1.17
C GLU A 277 19.17 26.97 -0.36
N ILE A 278 19.00 25.77 0.19
CA ILE A 278 20.10 25.01 0.78
C ILE A 278 20.65 24.10 -0.32
N ASN A 279 21.53 24.64 -1.18
CA ASN A 279 22.09 23.96 -2.35
C ASN A 279 22.55 22.51 -2.07
N GLU A 280 23.09 22.28 -0.88
CA GLU A 280 23.59 20.97 -0.47
C GLU A 280 22.47 19.95 -0.18
N LEU A 281 21.36 20.39 0.41
CA LEU A 281 20.17 19.54 0.57
C LEU A 281 19.52 19.29 -0.80
N THR A 282 19.46 20.33 -1.64
CA THR A 282 18.95 20.22 -3.00
C THR A 282 19.70 19.13 -3.78
N ARG A 283 21.03 19.18 -3.80
CA ARG A 283 21.87 18.18 -4.47
C ARG A 283 21.62 16.75 -3.96
N LEU A 284 21.57 16.54 -2.64
CA LEU A 284 21.34 15.19 -2.09
C LEU A 284 19.98 14.63 -2.49
N ILE A 285 18.93 15.47 -2.54
CA ILE A 285 17.60 15.03 -3.00
C ILE A 285 17.62 14.74 -4.50
N TYR A 286 18.34 15.52 -5.30
CA TYR A 286 18.52 15.25 -6.73
C TYR A 286 19.25 13.91 -6.96
N ASP A 287 20.38 13.68 -6.29
CA ASP A 287 21.15 12.44 -6.43
C ASP A 287 20.32 11.21 -6.00
N ALA A 288 19.59 11.34 -4.88
CA ALA A 288 18.71 10.27 -4.39
C ALA A 288 17.59 9.94 -5.39
N ARG A 289 17.02 10.97 -6.03
CA ARG A 289 16.02 10.83 -7.09
C ARG A 289 16.61 10.13 -8.31
N GLU A 290 17.75 10.60 -8.79
CA GLU A 290 18.41 10.06 -9.97
C GLU A 290 18.72 8.57 -9.78
N ASN A 291 19.26 8.20 -8.62
CA ASN A 291 19.53 6.80 -8.28
C ASN A 291 18.27 5.95 -8.21
N ALA A 292 17.20 6.42 -7.56
CA ALA A 292 15.95 5.68 -7.48
C ALA A 292 15.30 5.46 -8.86
N LEU A 293 15.36 6.47 -9.75
CA LEU A 293 14.87 6.36 -11.12
C LEU A 293 15.76 5.45 -11.99
N ALA A 294 17.08 5.48 -11.79
CA ALA A 294 18.00 4.59 -12.48
C ALA A 294 17.68 3.11 -12.19
N ILE A 295 17.38 2.76 -10.93
CA ILE A 295 17.00 1.40 -10.54
C ILE A 295 15.80 0.89 -11.36
N ILE A 296 14.69 1.64 -11.38
CA ILE A 296 13.50 1.19 -12.12
C ILE A 296 13.74 1.17 -13.64
N ASN A 297 14.54 2.10 -14.18
CA ASN A 297 14.87 2.10 -15.60
C ASN A 297 15.73 0.90 -16.00
N ASP A 298 16.69 0.53 -15.17
CA ASP A 298 17.57 -0.61 -15.43
C ASP A 298 16.81 -1.94 -15.28
N GLU A 299 15.90 -2.04 -14.31
CA GLU A 299 15.01 -3.21 -14.20
C GLU A 299 14.05 -3.33 -15.39
N ALA A 300 13.51 -2.22 -15.89
CA ALA A 300 12.64 -2.21 -17.07
C ALA A 300 13.39 -2.70 -18.32
N LYS A 301 14.62 -2.19 -18.54
CA LYS A 301 15.50 -2.65 -19.62
C LYS A 301 15.81 -4.14 -19.49
N ALA A 302 16.11 -4.60 -18.27
CA ALA A 302 16.46 -6.00 -18.01
C ALA A 302 15.33 -6.99 -18.36
N ILE A 303 14.07 -6.56 -18.28
CA ILE A 303 12.90 -7.37 -18.69
C ILE A 303 12.43 -7.07 -20.12
N GLY A 304 13.12 -6.19 -20.85
CA GLY A 304 12.77 -5.81 -22.22
C GLY A 304 11.42 -5.11 -22.34
N ALA A 305 11.08 -4.29 -21.33
CA ALA A 305 9.97 -3.36 -21.39
C ALA A 305 10.28 -2.21 -22.36
N ASP A 306 9.24 -1.65 -22.98
CA ASP A 306 9.38 -0.50 -23.87
C ASP A 306 9.44 0.80 -23.05
N ASP A 307 8.62 0.90 -22.00
CA ASP A 307 8.47 2.10 -21.17
C ASP A 307 8.19 1.75 -19.70
N VAL A 308 8.37 2.72 -18.81
CA VAL A 308 7.87 2.70 -17.42
C VAL A 308 6.86 3.83 -17.27
N VAL A 309 5.61 3.49 -16.98
CA VAL A 309 4.49 4.44 -16.91
C VAL A 309 3.96 4.62 -15.50
N GLY A 310 3.24 5.73 -15.28
CA GLY A 310 2.61 6.01 -14.00
C GLY A 310 3.59 6.18 -12.85
N VAL A 311 4.83 6.65 -13.12
CA VAL A 311 5.88 6.79 -12.12
C VAL A 311 5.47 7.79 -11.04
N LYS A 312 5.33 7.33 -9.79
CA LYS A 312 5.17 8.17 -8.61
C LYS A 312 6.45 8.21 -7.81
N THR A 313 6.76 9.36 -7.23
CA THR A 313 7.95 9.54 -6.38
C THR A 313 7.59 10.06 -5.01
N TYR A 314 8.25 9.53 -3.98
CA TYR A 314 8.01 9.89 -2.59
C TYR A 314 9.32 10.19 -1.89
N VAL A 315 9.28 11.14 -0.95
CA VAL A 315 10.41 11.49 -0.09
C VAL A 315 9.99 11.34 1.37
N TYR A 316 10.69 10.49 2.11
CA TYR A 316 10.43 10.24 3.53
C TYR A 316 11.59 10.73 4.40
N GLN A 317 11.28 11.34 5.53
CA GLN A 317 12.28 11.63 6.57
C GLN A 317 12.26 10.49 7.59
N LEU A 318 13.35 9.73 7.67
CA LEU A 318 13.44 8.53 8.51
C LEU A 318 13.92 8.83 9.95
N GLY A 319 14.20 10.10 10.25
CA GLY A 319 14.84 10.54 11.50
C GLY A 319 16.37 10.50 11.42
N ASN A 320 17.04 11.06 12.43
CA ASN A 320 18.51 11.09 12.54
C ASN A 320 19.25 11.67 11.31
N GLY A 321 18.60 12.59 10.58
CA GLY A 321 19.18 13.17 9.36
C GLY A 321 19.19 12.23 8.16
N LEU A 322 18.41 11.15 8.17
CA LEU A 322 18.24 10.26 7.02
C LEU A 322 17.00 10.66 6.20
N ILE A 323 17.16 10.65 4.89
CA ILE A 323 16.07 10.81 3.93
C ILE A 323 16.02 9.58 3.02
N GLU A 324 14.83 9.16 2.67
CA GLU A 324 14.58 8.13 1.66
C GLU A 324 13.90 8.77 0.46
N PHE A 325 14.39 8.45 -0.73
CA PHE A 325 13.69 8.69 -1.99
C PHE A 325 13.20 7.35 -2.54
N MET A 326 11.92 7.28 -2.91
CA MET A 326 11.30 6.11 -3.53
C MET A 326 10.67 6.49 -4.86
N ALA A 327 10.90 5.67 -5.88
CA ALA A 327 10.19 5.69 -7.16
C ALA A 327 9.44 4.36 -7.33
N ILE A 328 8.21 4.43 -7.80
CA ILE A 328 7.35 3.28 -8.11
C ILE A 328 6.66 3.52 -9.44
N GLY A 329 6.54 2.50 -10.28
CA GLY A 329 5.80 2.58 -11.54
C GLY A 329 5.71 1.22 -12.23
N THR A 330 4.97 1.15 -13.34
CA THR A 330 4.76 -0.13 -14.04
C THR A 330 5.51 -0.15 -15.36
N ALA A 331 6.33 -1.17 -15.58
CA ALA A 331 6.90 -1.47 -16.88
C ALA A 331 5.83 -2.00 -17.83
N VAL A 332 5.80 -1.48 -19.04
CA VAL A 332 4.83 -1.84 -20.09
C VAL A 332 5.53 -2.22 -21.38
N LYS A 333 4.82 -3.01 -22.19
CA LYS A 333 5.28 -3.41 -23.52
C LYS A 333 4.14 -3.35 -24.51
N LYS A 334 4.43 -2.89 -25.72
CA LYS A 334 3.46 -2.88 -26.81
C LYS A 334 3.11 -4.33 -27.18
N SER A 335 1.83 -4.63 -27.19
CA SER A 335 1.26 -5.95 -27.49
C SER A 335 0.14 -5.82 -28.49
N SER A 336 0.22 -6.56 -29.60
CA SER A 336 -0.88 -6.61 -30.58
C SER A 336 -2.09 -7.41 -30.09
N GLY A 337 -1.92 -8.17 -29.00
CA GLY A 337 -2.93 -9.04 -28.42
C GLY A 337 -3.89 -8.34 -27.47
N ILE A 338 -3.40 -7.39 -26.67
CA ILE A 338 -4.20 -6.72 -25.64
C ILE A 338 -5.06 -5.61 -26.26
N LYS A 339 -6.36 -5.67 -25.99
CA LYS A 339 -7.38 -4.70 -26.45
C LYS A 339 -8.53 -4.67 -25.44
N THR A 340 -9.30 -3.61 -25.47
CA THR A 340 -10.53 -3.47 -24.71
C THR A 340 -11.73 -3.96 -25.52
N GLU A 341 -12.77 -4.47 -24.85
CA GLU A 341 -14.04 -4.85 -25.46
C GLU A 341 -14.81 -3.60 -25.92
N SER A 342 -14.77 -2.54 -25.12
CA SER A 342 -15.41 -1.26 -25.40
C SER A 342 -14.42 -0.28 -26.03
N GLU A 343 -14.91 0.61 -26.91
CA GLU A 343 -14.10 1.68 -27.50
C GLU A 343 -13.86 2.84 -26.52
N GLN A 344 -14.78 3.03 -25.56
CA GLN A 344 -14.73 4.10 -24.57
C GLN A 344 -15.17 3.57 -23.20
N LEU A 345 -14.53 4.06 -22.13
CA LEU A 345 -15.03 3.89 -20.77
C LEU A 345 -16.37 4.61 -20.60
N PRO A 346 -17.35 4.00 -19.90
CA PRO A 346 -18.55 4.72 -19.53
C PRO A 346 -18.15 5.89 -18.63
N PRO A 347 -18.80 7.07 -18.74
CA PRO A 347 -18.50 8.21 -17.87
C PRO A 347 -18.55 7.85 -16.38
N GLN A 348 -19.47 6.95 -16.01
CA GLN A 348 -19.64 6.42 -14.67
C GLN A 348 -18.41 5.66 -14.16
N ALA A 349 -17.52 5.15 -15.00
CA ALA A 349 -16.28 4.52 -14.54
C ALA A 349 -15.21 5.54 -14.10
N ILE A 350 -15.38 6.83 -14.44
CA ILE A 350 -14.39 7.88 -14.18
C ILE A 350 -14.87 8.83 -13.07
N VAL A 351 -16.19 8.92 -12.85
CA VAL A 351 -16.77 9.79 -11.82
C VAL A 351 -16.51 9.21 -10.43
N VAL A 352 -15.66 9.89 -9.66
CA VAL A 352 -15.34 9.53 -8.27
C VAL A 352 -16.53 9.84 -7.37
N ASP A 353 -16.88 8.90 -6.49
CA ASP A 353 -17.92 9.10 -5.48
C ASP A 353 -17.49 10.16 -4.44
N GLN A 354 -18.46 10.86 -3.85
CA GLN A 354 -18.18 11.92 -2.87
C GLN A 354 -18.79 11.56 -1.53
N ASP A 355 -17.99 11.64 -0.47
CA ASP A 355 -18.51 11.49 0.88
C ASP A 355 -19.58 12.56 1.16
N THR A 356 -20.70 12.12 1.74
CA THR A 356 -21.83 13.00 2.07
C THR A 356 -21.93 13.30 3.55
N PHE A 357 -21.11 12.62 4.37
CA PHE A 357 -21.04 12.81 5.81
C PHE A 357 -19.66 13.34 6.21
N TYR A 358 -19.64 14.50 6.85
CA TYR A 358 -18.43 15.14 7.34
C TYR A 358 -18.58 15.40 8.84
N ASP A 359 -17.76 14.72 9.66
CA ASP A 359 -17.68 15.03 11.09
C ASP A 359 -16.45 15.91 11.37
N SER A 360 -16.70 17.20 11.61
CA SER A 360 -15.67 18.18 11.94
C SER A 360 -15.44 18.34 13.45
N ILE A 361 -16.17 17.62 14.30
CA ILE A 361 -16.16 17.83 15.76
C ILE A 361 -14.95 17.14 16.41
N ASN A 362 -14.43 16.07 15.81
CA ASN A 362 -13.26 15.36 16.29
C ASN A 362 -12.19 15.27 15.19
N ALA A 363 -11.31 16.27 15.10
CA ALA A 363 -10.16 16.23 14.17
C ALA A 363 -9.17 15.07 14.43
N ASN A 364 -9.36 14.31 15.51
CA ASN A 364 -8.57 13.15 15.92
C ASN A 364 -9.38 11.83 15.98
N SER A 365 -10.66 11.79 15.58
CA SER A 365 -11.41 10.53 15.55
C SER A 365 -11.13 9.75 14.26
N LEU A 366 -11.18 8.42 14.36
CA LEU A 366 -11.13 7.45 13.27
C LEU A 366 -12.43 7.47 12.44
N ASN A 367 -12.97 8.64 12.11
CA ASN A 367 -14.14 8.77 11.25
C ASN A 367 -13.67 8.72 9.78
N PHE A 368 -13.45 7.51 9.27
CA PHE A 368 -13.17 7.27 7.86
C PHE A 368 -14.21 6.33 7.29
N ASN A 369 -14.57 6.55 6.02
CA ASN A 369 -15.43 5.63 5.30
C ASN A 369 -14.65 4.34 5.03
N VAL A 370 -14.83 3.34 5.89
CA VAL A 370 -14.16 2.03 5.79
C VAL A 370 -14.40 1.32 4.45
N ASN A 371 -15.48 1.69 3.73
CA ASN A 371 -15.82 1.13 2.42
C ASN A 371 -15.10 1.85 1.27
N SER A 372 -14.59 3.07 1.48
CA SER A 372 -13.89 3.85 0.44
C SER A 372 -12.44 3.39 0.18
N GLY A 373 -11.90 2.51 1.05
CA GLY A 373 -10.49 2.13 1.02
C GLY A 373 -9.53 3.28 1.37
N GLU A 374 -10.02 4.46 1.78
CA GLU A 374 -9.20 5.51 2.34
C GLU A 374 -8.65 5.07 3.70
N LYS A 375 -7.33 4.85 3.74
CA LYS A 375 -6.64 4.47 4.97
C LYS A 375 -6.42 5.73 5.81
N PRO A 376 -6.65 5.67 7.14
CA PRO A 376 -6.42 6.83 8.00
C PRO A 376 -4.98 7.30 7.84
N ILE A 377 -4.79 8.48 7.23
CA ILE A 377 -3.53 9.18 7.27
C ILE A 377 -3.35 9.54 8.74
N ASN A 378 -2.51 8.79 9.44
CA ASN A 378 -2.09 9.12 10.78
C ASN A 378 -1.27 10.41 10.70
N ARG A 379 -1.95 11.56 10.65
CA ARG A 379 -1.32 12.85 10.93
C ARG A 379 -0.95 12.76 12.39
N GLY A 380 0.30 12.34 12.63
CA GLY A 380 0.82 12.06 13.95
C GLY A 380 0.32 13.12 14.92
N SER A 381 -0.52 12.69 15.86
CA SER A 381 -0.94 13.54 16.96
C SER A 381 0.35 14.05 17.60
N THR A 382 0.59 15.36 17.48
CA THR A 382 1.60 16.03 18.28
C THR A 382 1.19 15.77 19.72
N SER A 383 1.87 14.81 20.34
CA SER A 383 1.54 14.32 21.66
C SER A 383 1.38 15.51 22.60
N TRP A 384 0.20 15.63 23.22
CA TRP A 384 -0.10 16.60 24.27
C TRP A 384 0.97 16.60 25.40
N ILE A 385 1.71 15.50 25.53
CA ILE A 385 2.88 15.34 26.42
C ILE A 385 3.96 16.38 26.10
N VAL A 386 4.17 16.75 24.84
CA VAL A 386 5.14 17.80 24.47
C VAL A 386 4.69 19.15 25.03
N GLY A 387 3.40 19.48 24.94
CA GLY A 387 2.83 20.68 25.55
C GLY A 387 2.97 20.69 27.08
N VAL A 388 2.72 19.56 27.74
CA VAL A 388 2.87 19.42 29.20
C VAL A 388 4.33 19.55 29.64
N VAL A 389 5.27 18.97 28.88
CA VAL A 389 6.71 19.10 29.17
C VAL A 389 7.18 20.55 29.01
N PHE A 390 6.73 21.27 27.98
CA PHE A 390 7.03 22.70 27.83
C PHE A 390 6.46 23.54 28.96
N ILE A 391 5.23 23.26 29.41
CA ILE A 391 4.62 23.94 30.55
C ILE A 391 5.40 23.67 31.84
N LEU A 392 5.80 22.42 32.09
CA LEU A 392 6.59 22.07 33.28
C LEU A 392 7.99 22.70 33.25
N ILE A 393 8.65 22.75 32.09
CA ILE A 393 9.93 23.45 31.92
C ILE A 393 9.77 24.96 32.12
N PHE A 394 8.69 25.55 31.60
CA PHE A 394 8.39 26.97 31.75
C PHE A 394 8.09 27.34 33.21
N ILE A 395 7.31 26.52 33.92
CA ILE A 395 7.04 26.68 35.36
C ILE A 395 8.34 26.54 36.17
N HIS A 396 9.21 25.57 35.84
CA HIS A 396 10.52 25.42 36.49
C HIS A 396 11.43 26.63 36.26
N PHE A 397 11.38 27.24 35.08
CA PHE A 397 12.15 28.45 34.79
C PHE A 397 11.61 29.67 35.54
N LEU A 398 10.29 29.83 35.60
CA LEU A 398 9.62 30.89 36.37
C LEU A 398 9.94 30.79 37.86
N THR A 399 9.89 29.60 38.46
CA THR A 399 10.18 29.44 39.90
C THR A 399 11.65 29.72 40.24
N LYS A 400 12.58 29.53 39.30
CA LYS A 400 13.99 29.94 39.47
C LYS A 400 14.26 31.43 39.23
N MET A 401 13.36 32.14 38.57
CA MET A 401 13.52 33.57 38.30
C MET A 401 12.96 34.46 39.43
N PHE A 402 12.11 33.88 40.28
CA PHE A 402 11.49 34.53 41.44
C PHE A 402 11.95 33.96 42.80
N SER A 403 12.99 33.11 42.78
CA SER A 403 13.79 32.71 43.94
C SER A 403 15.16 33.36 43.83
#